data_AF-A0A1R1DGX1-F1
#
_entry.id   AF-A0A1R1DGX1-F1
#
_cell.length_a   1.000
_cell.length_b   1.000
_cell.length_c   1.000
_cell.angle_alpha   90.00
_cell.angle_beta   90.00
_cell.angle_gamma   90.00
#
_symmetry.space_group_name_H-M   'P 1'
#
loop_
_entity.id
_entity.type
_entity.pdbx_description
1 polymer ?
#
loop_
_entity_poly.entity_id
_entity_poly.type
_entity_poly.pdbx_seq_one_letter_code
_entity_poly.pdbx_strand_id
1 'polypeptide(L)' 'MNEAWKTMWISAKKSQSSREVLYETNQTIAELETYLETNPDDEIALVQLQQFLTKRHHLTLLLTEAFDNCSQTELQA' A
#
# COMPACT_ATOMS: atom_id res chain seq x y z
N MET A 1 3.92 -27.25 -16.34
CA MET A 1 4.23 -26.07 -15.50
C MET A 1 3.41 -26.23 -14.22
N ASN A 2 4.05 -26.41 -13.07
CA ASN A 2 3.36 -26.75 -11.81
C ASN A 2 2.53 -25.55 -11.30
N GLU A 3 1.28 -25.79 -10.90
CA GLU A 3 0.32 -24.74 -10.52
C GLU A 3 0.80 -23.86 -9.35
N ALA A 4 1.66 -24.41 -8.47
CA ALA A 4 2.31 -23.68 -7.37
C ALA A 4 3.19 -22.50 -7.85
N TRP A 5 3.85 -22.63 -9.01
CA TRP A 5 4.74 -21.59 -9.55
C TRP A 5 3.94 -20.43 -10.15
N LYS A 6 2.75 -20.72 -10.71
CA LYS A 6 1.84 -19.69 -11.21
C LYS A 6 1.29 -18.84 -10.06
N THR A 7 0.95 -19.47 -8.93
CA THR A 7 0.44 -18.76 -7.74
C THR A 7 1.50 -17.83 -7.16
N MET A 8 2.74 -18.29 -7.01
CA MET A 8 3.86 -17.45 -6.55
C MET A 8 4.09 -16.23 -7.45
N TRP A 9 4.09 -16.41 -8.77
CA TRP A 9 4.28 -15.31 -9.73
C TRP A 9 3.15 -14.26 -9.68
N ILE A 10 1.90 -14.70 -9.54
CA ILE A 10 0.75 -13.80 -9.42
C ILE A 10 0.82 -13.01 -8.11
N SER A 11 1.20 -13.66 -7.00
CA SER A 11 1.38 -13.01 -5.70
C SER A 11 2.53 -11.99 -5.71
N ALA A 12 3.66 -12.33 -6.32
CA ALA A 12 4.79 -11.42 -6.47
C ALA A 12 4.43 -10.19 -7.32
N LYS A 13 3.73 -10.37 -8.44
CA LYS A 13 3.30 -9.27 -9.31
C LYS A 13 2.26 -8.36 -8.63
N LYS A 14 1.33 -8.94 -7.85
CA LYS A 14 0.40 -8.17 -7.01
C LYS A 14 1.13 -7.38 -5.94
N SER A 15 2.10 -7.99 -5.25
CA SER A 15 2.92 -7.32 -4.23
C SER A 15 3.74 -6.17 -4.81
N GLN A 16 4.32 -6.34 -6.01
CA GLN A 16 5.02 -5.28 -6.75
C GLN A 16 4.08 -4.09 -7.02
N SER A 17 2.88 -4.34 -7.54
CA SER A 17 1.88 -3.30 -7.81
C SER A 17 1.38 -2.62 -6.52
N SER A 18 1.17 -3.37 -5.44
CA SER A 18 0.78 -2.79 -4.15
C SER A 18 1.86 -1.91 -3.53
N ARG A 19 3.16 -2.23 -3.74
CA ARG A 19 4.27 -1.37 -3.31
C ARG A 19 4.34 -0.07 -4.10
N GLU A 20 4.08 -0.11 -5.41
CA GLU A 20 4.01 1.08 -6.25
C GLU A 20 2.85 2.00 -5.82
N VAL A 21 1.66 1.44 -5.59
CA VAL A 21 0.51 2.20 -5.08
C VAL A 21 0.78 2.78 -3.68
N LEU A 22 1.48 2.07 -2.81
CA LEU A 22 1.89 2.61 -1.51
C LEU A 22 2.87 3.77 -1.65
N TYR A 23 3.83 3.67 -2.58
CA TYR A 23 4.77 4.74 -2.89
C TYR A 23 4.04 6.00 -3.37
N GLU A 24 3.16 5.87 -4.36
CA GLU A 24 2.35 6.99 -4.85
C GLU A 24 1.48 7.59 -3.74
N THR A 25 0.86 6.75 -2.91
CA THR A 25 0.05 7.20 -1.76
C THR A 25 0.89 8.04 -0.80
N ASN A 26 2.14 7.65 -0.53
CA ASN A 26 3.04 8.42 0.34
C ASN A 26 3.48 9.75 -0.30
N GLN A 27 3.73 9.78 -1.62
CA GLN A 27 4.05 11.01 -2.32
C GLN A 27 2.89 12.01 -2.24
N THR A 28 1.65 11.56 -2.51
CA THR A 28 0.47 12.44 -2.42
C THR A 28 0.23 12.96 -1.00
N ILE A 29 0.50 12.16 0.04
CA ILE A 29 0.42 12.63 1.44
C ILE A 29 1.41 13.78 1.67
N ALA A 30 2.67 13.63 1.26
CA ALA A 30 3.70 14.65 1.45
C ALA A 30 3.37 15.96 0.69
N GLU A 31 2.81 15.85 -0.52
CA GLU A 31 2.33 16.99 -1.29
C GLU A 31 1.18 17.71 -0.58
N LEU A 32 0.20 16.97 -0.04
CA LEU A 32 -0.92 17.53 0.72
C LEU A 32 -0.47 18.19 2.03
N GLU A 33 0.43 17.56 2.77
CA GLU A 33 1.02 18.13 3.99
C GLU A 33 1.71 19.47 3.67
N THR A 34 2.54 19.51 2.61
CA THR A 34 3.21 20.73 2.16
C THR A 34 2.20 21.82 1.73
N TYR A 35 1.15 21.44 1.01
CA TYR A 35 0.11 22.39 0.59
C TYR A 35 -0.62 23.00 1.79
N LEU A 36 -0.97 22.17 2.77
CA LEU A 36 -1.71 22.57 3.97
C LEU A 36 -0.87 23.45 4.92
N GLU A 37 0.46 23.44 4.86
CA GLU A 37 1.29 24.42 5.56
C GLU A 37 0.96 25.86 5.15
N THR A 38 0.57 26.05 3.88
CA THR A 38 0.21 27.37 3.33
C THR A 38 -1.30 27.61 3.28
N ASN A 39 -2.12 26.55 3.34
CA ASN A 39 -3.58 26.61 3.28
C ASN A 39 -4.19 25.76 4.41
N PRO A 40 -3.97 26.11 5.69
CA PRO A 40 -4.31 25.24 6.83
C PRO A 40 -5.82 24.99 7.00
N ASP A 41 -6.65 25.91 6.50
CA ASP A 41 -8.11 25.86 6.62
C ASP A 41 -8.80 25.30 5.37
N ASP A 42 -8.05 24.77 4.39
CA ASP A 42 -8.65 24.10 3.24
C ASP A 42 -9.23 22.74 3.66
N GLU A 43 -10.53 22.76 3.97
CA GLU A 43 -11.30 21.58 4.39
C GLU A 43 -11.25 20.45 3.37
N ILE A 44 -11.17 20.76 2.07
CA ILE A 44 -11.12 19.74 1.02
C ILE A 44 -9.77 19.03 1.07
N ALA A 45 -8.67 19.79 1.17
CA ALA A 45 -7.32 19.23 1.28
C ALA A 45 -7.14 18.41 2.57
N LEU A 46 -7.73 18.86 3.69
CA LEU A 46 -7.73 18.12 4.96
C LEU A 46 -8.46 16.77 4.85
N VAL A 47 -9.64 16.76 4.22
CA VAL A 47 -10.41 15.53 3.97
C VAL A 47 -9.63 14.58 3.07
N GLN A 48 -9.00 15.10 2.00
CA GLN A 48 -8.17 14.30 1.11
C GLN A 48 -6.99 13.68 1.86
N LEU A 49 -6.28 14.46 2.67
CA LEU A 49 -5.17 13.96 3.49
C LEU A 49 -5.63 12.78 4.38
N GLN A 50 -6.77 12.92 5.06
CA GLN A 50 -7.33 11.86 5.89
C GLN A 50 -7.67 10.58 5.10
N GLN A 51 -8.20 10.73 3.88
CA GLN A 51 -8.48 9.60 2.99
C GLN A 51 -7.19 8.87 2.58
N PHE A 52 -6.15 9.61 2.20
CA PHE A 52 -4.87 9.01 1.82
C PHE A 52 -4.14 8.36 3.01
N LEU A 53 -4.22 8.94 4.21
CA LEU A 53 -3.71 8.32 5.44
C LEU A 53 -4.41 6.97 5.73
N THR A 54 -5.73 6.93 5.55
CA THR A 54 -6.52 5.69 5.70
C THR A 54 -6.13 4.66 4.63
N LYS A 55 -5.99 5.09 3.37
CA LYS A 55 -5.53 4.23 2.26
C LYS A 55 -4.15 3.65 2.54
N ARG A 56 -3.20 4.46 3.03
CA ARG A 56 -1.85 4.02 3.42
C ARG A 56 -1.90 2.94 4.50
N HIS A 57 -2.74 3.12 5.51
CA HIS A 57 -2.91 2.13 6.58
C HIS A 57 -3.40 0.79 6.03
N HIS A 58 -4.45 0.78 5.20
CA HIS A 58 -4.96 -0.45 4.59
C HIS A 58 -3.94 -1.12 3.66
N LEU A 59 -3.23 -0.36 2.83
CA LEU A 59 -2.19 -0.92 1.95
C LEU A 59 -1.04 -1.55 2.75
N THR A 60 -0.64 -0.91 3.85
CA THR A 60 0.41 -1.44 4.73
C THR A 60 -0.03 -2.74 5.39
N LEU A 61 -1.28 -2.81 5.86
CA LEU A 61 -1.85 -4.03 6.43
C LEU A 61 -1.88 -5.16 5.39
N LEU A 62 -2.40 -4.89 4.19
CA LEU A 62 -2.45 -5.89 3.10
C LEU A 62 -1.06 -6.39 2.71
N LEU A 63 -0.07 -5.51 2.65
CA LEU A 63 1.31 -5.90 2.34
C LEU A 63 1.93 -6.75 3.45
N THR A 64 1.61 -6.46 4.71
CA THR A 64 2.07 -7.24 5.88
C THR A 64 1.44 -8.63 5.87
N GLU A 65 0.11 -8.71 5.71
CA GLU A 65 -0.62 -9.98 5.62
C GLU A 65 -0.18 -10.82 4.41
N ALA A 66 0.07 -10.19 3.25
CA ALA A 66 0.58 -10.89 2.08
C ALA A 66 1.97 -11.49 2.32
N PHE A 67 2.83 -10.79 3.08
CA PHE A 67 4.15 -11.27 3.44
C PHE A 67 4.08 -12.45 4.44
N ASP A 68 3.24 -12.32 5.47
CA ASP A 68 3.03 -13.38 6.47
C ASP A 68 2.48 -14.67 5.82
N ASN A 69 1.49 -14.55 4.94
CA ASN A 69 0.92 -15.69 4.21
C ASN A 69 1.94 -16.36 3.27
N CYS A 70 2.85 -15.60 2.64
CA CYS A 70 3.92 -16.19 1.83
C CYS A 70 4.92 -16.96 2.72
N SER A 71 5.26 -16.43 3.90
CA SER A 71 6.21 -17.07 4.84
C SER A 71 5.69 -18.37 5.46
N GLN A 72 4.38 -18.49 5.69
CA GLN A 72 3.78 -19.73 6.22
C GLN A 72 3.78 -20.88 5.20
N THR A 73 3.80 -20.57 3.91
CA THR A 73 3.81 -21.60 2.86
C THR A 73 5.18 -22.28 2.73
N GLU A 74 6.26 -21.65 3.20
CA GLU A 74 7.61 -22.23 3.21
C GLU A 74 7.87 -23.18 4.38
N LEU A 75 7.03 -23.17 5.43
CA LEU A 75 7.19 -23.99 6.64
C LEU A 75 6.44 -25.34 6.61
N GLN A 76 5.76 -25.68 5.52
CA GLN A 76 5.03 -26.96 5.35
C GLN A 76 5.56 -27.86 4.22
N ALA A 77 6.84 -27.74 3.85
CA ALA A 77 7.49 -28.65 2.90
C ALA A 77 8.35 -29.71 3.61
#